data_AF-A0A9J6FE67-F1
#
_entry.id   AF-A0A9J6FE67-F1
#
_cell.length_a   1.000
_cell.length_b   1.000
_cell.length_c   1.000
_cell.angle_alpha   90.00
_cell.angle_beta   90.00
_cell.angle_gamma   90.00
#
_symmetry.space_group_name_H-M   'P 1'
#
loop_
_entity.id
_entity.type
_entity.pdbx_description
1 polymer ?
#
loop_
_entity_poly.entity_id
_entity_poly.type
_entity_poly.pdbx_seq_one_letter_code
_entity_poly.pdbx_strand_id
1 'polypeptide(L)'
;MSVRVGPRILSGHEQRKGCLSSEFRLRRWSLTALCICAHVAVQLFLPYSHGITKGYNTWTQGSYGYSWDMMVHKWRPVHAKLILYDNITQRAHFLDPEKFTTSRRWQHQAHMVVQFAHCIRDRARQEFGMKEVEIYVDVWMSLNGRFAQR
;
A
#
# COMPACT_ATOMS: atom_id res chain seq x y z
N MET A 1 -4.39 41.05 70.04
CA MET A 1 -3.61 39.87 70.47
C MET A 1 -3.05 39.21 69.21
N SER A 2 -1.79 39.51 68.86
CA SER A 2 -1.18 39.08 67.60
C SER A 2 -0.32 37.85 67.86
N VAL A 3 -0.80 36.66 67.48
CA VAL A 3 -0.03 35.41 67.59
C VAL A 3 0.88 35.31 66.35
N ARG A 4 2.19 35.51 66.56
CA ARG A 4 3.21 35.34 65.53
C ARG A 4 3.52 33.84 65.43
N VAL A 5 3.01 33.16 64.41
CA VAL A 5 3.36 31.77 64.12
C VAL A 5 4.74 31.77 63.44
N GLY A 6 5.77 31.30 64.16
CA GLY A 6 7.12 31.14 63.62
C GLY A 6 7.18 30.08 62.52
N PRO A 7 8.17 30.15 61.61
CA PRO A 7 8.29 29.22 60.50
C PRO A 7 8.58 27.81 61.04
N ARG A 8 7.71 26.87 60.69
CA ARG A 8 7.87 25.44 60.96
C ARG A 8 9.10 24.96 60.17
N ILE A 9 10.19 24.62 60.87
CA ILE A 9 11.38 24.02 60.27
C ILE A 9 10.96 22.65 59.71
N LEU A 10 10.73 22.58 58.40
CA LEU A 10 10.46 21.33 57.69
C LEU A 10 11.77 20.54 57.60
N SER A 11 11.74 19.30 58.10
CA SER A 11 12.87 18.37 58.10
C SER A 11 13.39 18.13 56.67
N GLY A 12 14.70 18.27 56.46
CA GLY A 12 15.36 18.13 55.14
C GLY A 12 15.16 16.78 54.45
N HIS A 13 14.64 15.77 55.17
CA HIS A 13 14.22 14.49 54.60
C HIS A 13 12.99 14.60 53.70
N GLU A 14 12.09 15.56 53.96
CA GLU A 14 10.88 15.77 53.17
C GLU A 14 11.18 16.59 51.90
N GLN A 15 12.09 17.57 52.00
CA GLN A 15 12.61 18.31 50.86
C GLN A 15 13.41 17.43 49.88
N ARG A 16 14.25 16.50 50.38
CA ARG A 16 14.99 15.56 49.51
C ARG A 16 14.05 14.62 48.74
N LYS A 17 12.97 14.11 49.38
CA LYS A 17 11.98 13.26 48.71
C LYS A 17 11.21 14.03 47.63
N GLY A 18 10.83 15.28 47.90
CA GLY A 18 10.18 16.16 46.93
C GLY A 18 11.03 16.38 45.68
N CYS A 19 12.29 16.78 45.86
CA CYS A 19 13.23 17.04 44.77
C CYS A 19 13.51 15.77 43.93
N LEU A 20 13.81 14.64 44.56
CA LEU A 20 14.03 13.36 43.85
C LEU A 20 12.80 12.94 43.05
N SER A 21 11.59 13.09 43.62
CA SER A 21 10.34 12.75 42.93
C SER A 21 10.03 13.69 41.76
N SER A 22 10.49 14.94 41.83
CA SER A 22 10.34 15.93 40.77
C SER A 22 11.31 15.68 39.63
N GLU A 23 12.56 15.33 39.93
CA GLU A 23 13.60 14.94 38.96
C GLU A 23 13.21 13.66 38.20
N PHE A 24 12.70 12.64 38.90
CA PHE A 24 12.21 11.41 38.26
C PHE A 24 10.95 11.65 37.42
N ARG A 25 10.06 12.57 37.82
CA ARG A 25 8.95 13.01 36.97
C ARG A 25 9.51 13.73 35.75
N LEU A 26 10.25 14.82 35.90
CA LEU A 26 10.82 15.58 34.78
C LEU A 26 11.56 14.68 33.78
N ARG A 27 12.39 13.73 34.25
CA ARG A 27 13.09 12.77 33.37
C ARG A 27 12.15 11.84 32.59
N ARG A 28 11.06 11.37 33.22
CA ARG A 28 10.02 10.55 32.54
C ARG A 28 9.27 11.38 31.50
N TRP A 29 8.92 12.63 31.83
CA TRP A 29 8.21 13.52 30.91
C TRP A 29 9.09 13.94 29.73
N SER A 30 10.39 14.17 29.95
CA SER A 30 11.36 14.40 28.87
C SER A 30 11.55 13.19 27.98
N LEU A 31 11.57 11.97 28.54
CA LEU A 31 11.64 10.73 27.75
C LEU A 31 10.36 10.50 26.94
N THR A 32 9.19 10.76 27.54
CA THR A 32 7.90 10.69 26.84
C THR A 32 7.82 11.72 25.71
N ALA A 33 8.26 12.96 25.96
CA ALA A 33 8.32 14.00 24.94
C ALA A 33 9.27 13.62 23.80
N LEU A 34 10.44 13.06 24.10
CA LEU A 34 11.39 12.53 23.10
C LEU A 34 10.74 11.45 22.25
N CYS A 35 10.07 10.46 22.85
CA CYS A 35 9.38 9.40 22.13
C CYS A 35 8.24 9.93 21.25
N ILE A 36 7.49 10.93 21.72
CA ILE A 36 6.42 11.57 20.93
C ILE A 36 7.03 12.34 19.75
N CYS A 37 8.08 13.13 19.98
CA CYS A 37 8.77 13.86 18.90
C CYS A 37 9.37 12.90 17.87
N ALA A 38 10.00 11.80 18.32
CA ALA A 38 10.50 10.75 17.44
C ALA A 38 9.36 10.08 16.66
N HIS A 39 8.22 9.82 17.30
CA HIS A 39 7.04 9.27 16.64
C HIS A 39 6.50 10.22 15.56
N VAL A 40 6.32 11.49 15.88
CA VAL A 40 5.85 12.52 14.93
C VAL A 40 6.85 12.68 13.77
N ALA A 41 8.16 12.69 14.06
CA ALA A 41 9.19 12.71 13.02
C ALA A 41 9.06 11.49 12.10
N VAL A 42 8.96 10.27 12.64
CA VAL A 42 8.77 9.05 11.83
C VAL A 42 7.49 9.14 10.98
N GLN A 43 6.38 9.63 11.54
CA GLN A 43 5.12 9.80 10.82
C GLN A 43 5.20 10.85 9.69
N LEU A 44 6.04 11.89 9.84
CA LEU A 44 6.28 12.91 8.80
C LEU A 44 7.33 12.49 7.77
N PHE A 45 8.31 11.66 8.14
CA PHE A 45 9.39 11.22 7.25
C PHE A 45 9.07 9.97 6.43
N LEU A 46 8.29 9.01 6.96
CA LEU A 46 7.79 7.86 6.21
C LEU A 46 7.19 8.23 4.84
N PRO A 47 6.33 9.27 4.74
CA PRO A 47 5.75 9.65 3.46
C PRO A 47 6.68 10.40 2.52
N TYR A 48 7.74 11.03 3.03
CA TYR A 48 8.78 11.70 2.26
C TYR A 48 9.95 10.74 1.91
N SER A 49 9.70 9.42 1.92
CA SER A 49 10.68 8.42 1.48
C SER A 49 10.97 8.45 -0.03
N HIS A 50 10.25 9.31 -0.79
CA HIS A 50 10.44 9.51 -2.23
C HIS A 50 11.86 9.97 -2.62
N GLY A 51 12.64 10.50 -1.67
CA GLY A 51 14.05 10.83 -1.88
C GLY A 51 15.02 9.64 -1.81
N ILE A 52 14.63 8.52 -1.18
CA ILE A 52 15.47 7.33 -0.98
C ILE A 52 15.22 6.30 -2.09
N THR A 53 13.99 6.22 -2.60
CA THR A 53 13.64 5.34 -3.71
C THR A 53 13.83 6.05 -5.05
N LYS A 54 15.01 5.88 -5.66
CA LYS A 54 15.21 6.21 -7.07
C LYS A 54 14.39 5.24 -7.94
N GLY A 55 13.26 5.69 -8.47
CA GLY A 55 12.51 4.99 -9.52
C GLY A 55 11.00 5.15 -9.43
N TYR A 56 10.31 4.92 -10.55
CA TYR A 56 8.85 4.85 -10.63
C TYR A 56 8.35 3.73 -9.70
N ASN A 57 7.82 4.10 -8.53
CA ASN A 57 7.46 3.19 -7.43
C ASN A 57 6.35 2.19 -7.78
N THR A 58 5.71 2.35 -8.93
CA THR A 58 4.54 1.57 -9.33
C THR A 58 4.85 0.15 -9.80
N TRP A 59 6.11 -0.15 -10.12
CA TRP A 59 6.52 -1.43 -10.73
C TRP A 59 7.68 -2.15 -10.02
N THR A 60 8.22 -1.60 -8.93
CA THR A 60 9.30 -2.23 -8.14
C THR A 60 8.80 -2.67 -6.76
N GLN A 61 9.38 -3.75 -6.23
CA GLN A 61 9.09 -4.31 -4.90
C GLN A 61 9.62 -3.43 -3.74
N GLY A 62 9.54 -2.11 -3.88
CA GLY A 62 9.91 -1.16 -2.82
C GLY A 62 8.75 -0.88 -1.87
N SER A 63 8.99 0.00 -0.89
CA SER A 63 8.05 0.49 0.13
C SER A 63 6.88 1.32 -0.44
N TYR A 64 6.18 0.78 -1.44
CA TYR A 64 4.99 1.33 -2.07
C TYR A 64 3.97 1.70 -0.99
N GLY A 65 3.65 0.80 -0.06
CA GLY A 65 2.62 1.02 0.96
C GLY A 65 2.85 2.15 1.99
N TYR A 66 4.07 2.71 2.10
CA TYR A 66 4.38 3.75 3.11
C TYR A 66 4.51 5.17 2.55
N SER A 67 4.37 5.34 1.23
CA SER A 67 4.47 6.65 0.57
C SER A 67 3.11 7.35 0.48
N TRP A 68 3.05 8.67 0.72
CA TRP A 68 1.80 9.44 0.50
C TRP A 68 1.33 9.43 -0.96
N ASP A 69 2.25 9.26 -1.90
CA ASP A 69 1.98 9.18 -3.34
C ASP A 69 1.01 8.03 -3.70
N MET A 70 0.86 7.03 -2.84
CA MET A 70 -0.09 5.94 -3.03
C MET A 70 -1.55 6.37 -3.10
N MET A 71 -1.92 7.44 -2.38
CA MET A 71 -3.29 7.93 -2.40
C MET A 71 -3.62 8.68 -3.70
N VAL A 72 -2.61 9.06 -4.50
CA VAL A 72 -2.78 9.85 -5.73
C VAL A 72 -2.85 8.96 -6.98
N HIS A 73 -2.53 7.66 -6.88
CA HIS A 73 -2.51 6.76 -8.02
C HIS A 73 -3.89 6.19 -8.38
N LYS A 74 -4.49 6.73 -9.44
CA LYS A 74 -5.65 6.18 -10.13
C LYS A 74 -5.21 5.41 -11.37
N TRP A 75 -5.30 4.09 -11.27
CA TRP A 75 -5.11 3.18 -12.39
C TRP A 75 -6.40 3.03 -13.20
N ARG A 76 -6.32 3.20 -14.51
CA ARG A 76 -7.44 3.02 -15.43
C ARG A 76 -7.06 2.11 -16.59
N PRO A 77 -7.80 1.02 -16.85
CA PRO A 77 -7.61 0.22 -18.05
C PRO A 77 -8.03 1.04 -19.27
N VAL A 78 -7.10 1.16 -20.23
CA VAL A 78 -7.34 1.86 -21.50
C VAL A 78 -7.82 0.86 -22.55
N HIS A 79 -7.09 -0.23 -22.70
CA HIS A 79 -7.40 -1.28 -23.66
C HIS A 79 -6.95 -2.64 -23.13
N ALA A 80 -7.71 -3.69 -23.40
CA ALA A 80 -7.32 -5.06 -23.13
C ALA A 80 -7.56 -5.90 -24.37
N LYS A 81 -6.54 -6.63 -24.79
CA LYS A 81 -6.56 -7.50 -25.96
C LYS A 81 -6.41 -8.94 -25.49
N LEU A 82 -7.36 -9.78 -25.89
CA LEU A 82 -7.38 -11.20 -25.59
C LEU A 82 -7.24 -11.99 -26.89
N ILE A 83 -6.21 -12.83 -26.96
CA ILE A 83 -5.93 -13.67 -28.12
C ILE A 83 -5.93 -15.12 -27.66
N LEU A 84 -6.80 -15.92 -28.27
CA LEU A 84 -6.81 -17.37 -28.14
C LEU A 84 -6.04 -17.95 -29.33
N TYR A 85 -4.94 -18.64 -29.07
CA TYR A 85 -4.15 -19.32 -30.08
C TYR A 85 -4.41 -20.82 -29.99
N ASP A 86 -4.90 -21.41 -31.08
CA ASP A 86 -5.06 -22.86 -31.18
C ASP A 86 -3.82 -23.46 -31.84
N ASN A 87 -3.12 -24.32 -31.11
CA ASN A 87 -1.88 -24.94 -31.56
C ASN A 87 -2.15 -26.02 -32.63
N ILE A 88 -3.36 -26.56 -32.71
CA ILE A 88 -3.71 -27.59 -33.69
C ILE A 88 -4.03 -26.95 -35.04
N THR A 89 -4.91 -25.94 -35.04
CA THR A 89 -5.29 -25.25 -36.28
C THR A 89 -4.32 -24.15 -36.68
N GLN A 90 -3.37 -23.79 -35.81
CA GLN A 90 -2.40 -22.71 -35.99
C GLN A 90 -3.09 -21.37 -36.29
N ARG A 91 -4.23 -21.13 -35.64
CA ARG A 91 -5.04 -19.91 -35.83
C ARG A 91 -5.14 -19.12 -34.55
N ALA A 92 -4.98 -17.80 -34.68
CA ALA A 92 -5.20 -16.83 -33.62
C ALA A 92 -6.63 -16.26 -33.73
N HIS A 93 -7.38 -16.33 -32.65
CA HIS A 93 -8.73 -15.79 -32.54
C HIS A 93 -8.73 -14.61 -31.55
N PHE A 94 -9.23 -13.46 -32.00
CA PHE A 94 -9.46 -12.32 -31.12
C PHE A 94 -10.78 -12.54 -30.37
N LEU A 95 -10.69 -12.55 -29.05
CA LEU A 95 -11.83 -12.75 -28.18
C LEU A 95 -12.29 -11.42 -27.59
N ASP A 96 -13.61 -11.25 -27.56
CA ASP A 96 -14.24 -10.16 -26.83
C ASP A 96 -14.48 -10.58 -25.38
N PRO A 97 -13.79 -9.99 -24.39
CA PRO A 97 -13.93 -10.37 -22.99
C PRO A 97 -15.33 -10.11 -22.42
N GLU A 98 -16.11 -9.20 -23.01
CA GLU A 98 -17.47 -8.88 -22.54
C GLU A 98 -18.44 -10.06 -22.71
N LYS A 99 -18.12 -10.98 -23.63
CA LYS A 99 -18.89 -12.22 -23.84
C LYS A 99 -18.70 -13.25 -22.74
N PHE A 100 -17.57 -13.20 -22.03
CA PHE A 100 -17.24 -14.16 -20.97
C PHE A 100 -17.62 -13.65 -19.58
N THR A 101 -17.49 -12.35 -19.35
CA THR A 101 -17.81 -11.74 -18.07
C THR A 101 -18.31 -10.32 -18.26
N THR A 102 -19.40 -9.99 -17.56
CA THR A 102 -19.94 -8.63 -17.51
C THR A 102 -19.05 -7.69 -16.69
N SER A 103 -18.18 -8.24 -15.84
CA SER A 103 -17.32 -7.47 -14.95
C SER A 103 -15.93 -7.24 -15.56
N ARG A 104 -15.45 -6.00 -15.56
CA ARG A 104 -14.07 -5.65 -15.97
C ARG A 104 -13.04 -5.78 -14.85
N ARG A 105 -13.42 -6.29 -13.66
CA ARG A 105 -12.53 -6.40 -12.50
C ARG A 105 -11.28 -7.25 -12.75
N TRP A 106 -11.38 -8.23 -13.63
CA TRP A 106 -10.26 -9.11 -13.99
C TRP A 106 -9.05 -8.33 -14.54
N GLN A 107 -9.26 -7.16 -15.15
CA GLN A 107 -8.18 -6.33 -15.72
C GLN A 107 -7.32 -5.63 -14.65
N HIS A 108 -7.83 -5.50 -13.42
CA HIS A 108 -7.18 -4.70 -12.38
C HIS A 108 -6.21 -5.50 -11.51
N GLN A 109 -6.33 -6.84 -11.49
CA GLN A 109 -5.58 -7.67 -10.56
C GLN A 109 -5.00 -8.88 -11.29
N ALA A 110 -3.68 -9.06 -11.18
CA ALA A 110 -2.96 -10.12 -11.90
C ALA A 110 -3.51 -11.53 -11.62
N HIS A 111 -3.86 -11.85 -10.38
CA HIS A 111 -4.42 -13.17 -10.04
C HIS A 111 -5.80 -13.41 -10.67
N MET A 112 -6.62 -12.36 -10.82
CA MET A 112 -7.92 -12.47 -11.48
C MET A 112 -7.76 -12.69 -12.99
N VAL A 113 -6.71 -12.13 -13.62
CA VAL A 113 -6.39 -12.42 -15.04
C VAL A 113 -6.10 -13.91 -15.23
N VAL A 114 -5.31 -14.52 -14.34
CA VAL A 114 -4.98 -15.95 -14.41
C VAL A 114 -6.24 -16.81 -14.28
N GLN A 115 -7.10 -16.50 -13.31
CA GLN A 115 -8.39 -17.20 -13.14
C GLN A 115 -9.28 -17.05 -14.38
N PHE A 116 -9.33 -15.85 -14.97
CA PHE A 116 -10.10 -15.58 -16.17
C PHE A 116 -9.58 -16.38 -17.37
N ALA A 117 -8.25 -16.47 -17.54
CA ALA A 117 -7.64 -17.28 -18.59
C ALA A 117 -7.97 -18.77 -18.44
N HIS A 118 -7.93 -19.31 -17.21
CA HIS A 118 -8.36 -20.70 -16.96
C HIS A 118 -9.83 -20.93 -17.34
N CYS A 119 -10.73 -19.99 -17.00
CA CYS A 119 -12.13 -20.08 -17.38
C CYS A 119 -12.33 -20.11 -18.91
N ILE A 120 -11.61 -19.26 -19.64
CA ILE A 120 -11.66 -19.22 -21.11
C ILE A 120 -11.16 -20.54 -21.71
N ARG A 121 -10.04 -21.07 -21.21
CA ARG A 121 -9.49 -22.35 -21.65
C ARG A 121 -10.50 -23.48 -21.45
N ASP A 122 -11.15 -23.52 -20.30
CA ASP A 122 -12.07 -24.61 -19.97
C ASP A 122 -13.35 -24.52 -20.82
N ARG A 123 -13.86 -23.31 -21.10
CA ARG A 123 -14.95 -23.12 -22.08
C ARG A 123 -14.55 -23.48 -23.51
N ALA A 124 -13.35 -23.09 -23.94
CA ALA A 124 -12.85 -23.42 -25.27
C ALA A 124 -12.79 -24.94 -25.51
N ARG A 125 -12.42 -25.70 -24.47
CA ARG A 125 -12.43 -27.16 -24.47
C ARG A 125 -13.83 -27.75 -24.52
N GLN A 126 -14.76 -27.20 -23.74
CA GLN A 126 -16.12 -27.73 -23.63
C GLN A 126 -17.00 -27.42 -24.84
N GLU A 127 -16.95 -26.18 -25.34
CA GLU A 127 -17.84 -25.71 -26.43
C GLU A 127 -17.27 -25.98 -27.82
N PHE A 128 -15.95 -25.85 -28.00
CA PHE A 128 -15.30 -25.94 -29.31
C PHE A 128 -14.39 -27.16 -29.47
N GLY A 129 -14.22 -27.97 -28.42
CA GLY A 129 -13.38 -29.18 -28.46
C GLY A 129 -11.88 -28.90 -28.63
N MET A 130 -11.42 -27.66 -28.41
CA MET A 130 -10.02 -27.28 -28.60
C MET A 130 -9.16 -27.83 -27.44
N LYS A 131 -8.19 -28.72 -27.74
CA LYS A 131 -7.39 -29.39 -26.70
C LYS A 131 -6.15 -28.60 -26.27
N GLU A 132 -5.42 -28.08 -27.26
CA GLU A 132 -4.16 -27.36 -27.08
C GLU A 132 -4.35 -25.88 -27.44
N VAL A 133 -4.67 -25.09 -26.42
CA VAL A 133 -4.88 -23.65 -26.58
C VAL A 133 -3.93 -22.87 -25.69
N GLU A 134 -3.38 -21.80 -26.25
CA GLU A 134 -2.61 -20.79 -25.54
C GLU A 134 -3.40 -19.50 -25.49
N ILE A 135 -3.34 -18.81 -24.35
CA ILE A 135 -4.10 -17.58 -24.13
C ILE A 135 -3.11 -16.46 -23.87
N TYR A 136 -3.14 -15.47 -24.76
CA TYR A 136 -2.34 -14.26 -24.63
C TYR A 136 -3.24 -13.11 -24.19
N VAL A 137 -2.90 -12.51 -23.07
CA VAL A 137 -3.61 -11.36 -22.49
C VAL A 137 -2.66 -10.18 -22.50
N ASP A 138 -3.08 -9.08 -23.13
CA ASP A 138 -2.32 -7.84 -23.16
C ASP A 138 -3.20 -6.71 -22.61
N VAL A 139 -2.85 -6.16 -21.45
CA VAL A 139 -3.63 -5.13 -20.77
C VAL A 139 -2.84 -3.83 -20.70
N TRP A 140 -3.40 -2.77 -21.28
CA TRP A 140 -2.82 -1.44 -21.29
C TRP A 140 -3.48 -0.59 -20.22
N MET A 141 -2.66 -0.11 -19.28
CA MET A 141 -3.11 0.66 -18.13
C MET A 141 -2.57 2.09 -18.18
N SER A 142 -3.41 3.07 -17.86
CA SER A 142 -3.00 4.45 -17.66
C SER A 142 -2.97 4.77 -16.17
N LEU A 143 -1.91 5.44 -15.75
CA LEU A 143 -1.73 5.97 -14.40
C LEU A 143 -2.02 7.47 -14.41
N ASN A 144 -3.01 7.93 -13.65
CA ASN A 144 -3.30 9.36 -13.47
C ASN A 144 -3.51 10.14 -14.78
N GLY A 145 -4.03 9.49 -15.83
CA GLY A 145 -4.25 10.12 -17.13
C GLY A 145 -2.98 10.30 -17.98
N ARG A 146 -1.85 9.70 -17.56
CA ARG A 146 -0.63 9.63 -18.37
C ARG A 146 -0.79 8.62 -19.51
N PHE A 147 0.14 8.64 -20.46
CA PHE A 147 0.19 7.66 -21.55
C PHE A 147 0.15 6.23 -21.01
N ALA A 148 -0.57 5.37 -21.75
CA ALA A 148 -0.73 3.99 -21.36
C ALA A 148 0.62 3.26 -21.34
N GLN A 149 0.83 2.48 -20.30
CA GLN A 149 1.97 1.59 -20.14
C GLN A 149 1.47 0.15 -20.19
N ARG A 150 2.36 -0.74 -20.64
CA ARG A 150 2.14 -2.17 -20.75
C ARG A 150 2.57 -2.87 -19.47
#